data_AF-A0A919SUW6-F1
#
_entry.id   AF-A0A919SUW6-F1
#
_cell.length_a   1.000
_cell.length_b   1.000
_cell.length_c   1.000
_cell.angle_alpha   90.00
_cell.angle_beta   90.00
_cell.angle_gamma   90.00
#
_symmetry.space_group_name_H-M   'P 1'
#
loop_
_entity.id
_entity.type
_entity.pdbx_description
1 polymer ?
#
loop_
_entity_poly.entity_id
_entity_poly.type
_entity_poly.pdbx_seq_one_letter_code
_entity_poly.pdbx_strand_id
1 'polypeptide(L)'
;MDALVDLTLLTRAERELLRAGVTEWERSEGDRDETARLLGYGDRPEMQSDVVRLAGLPASDRPVSRRDFRRLLLATELAFASETLGWARDWEADTGYTDHDTVTVLRGLQERVAGIVYGVEDRLVENGPPVPPAWEPISMDVDDAYWDPFYQRFNFRPSMYQWPAITEPEPSVTIDLGPIFDAGHAQFGAGASAINSLALVALTRVLGSDTSLVVLDWQHQSYRFWPHLFACQPDPQWATTVFPNGDYYIFLTEDMTTGTFGHPWERTLCVFGEPLVSTLVPMLTSWLPIKRTTLE
;
A
#
# COMPACT_ATOMS: atom_id res chain seq x y z
N MET A 1 -21.69 5.79 -17.34
CA MET A 1 -21.47 7.24 -17.54
C MET A 1 -20.11 7.49 -16.92
N ASP A 2 -19.09 7.84 -17.71
CA ASP A 2 -17.71 7.96 -17.19
C ASP A 2 -17.68 8.94 -16.02
N ALA A 3 -17.17 8.50 -14.87
CA ALA A 3 -17.00 9.35 -13.72
C ALA A 3 -16.14 10.57 -14.12
N LEU A 4 -16.58 11.75 -13.69
CA LEU A 4 -15.96 13.02 -14.02
C LEU A 4 -15.05 13.47 -12.87
N VAL A 5 -13.88 13.97 -13.22
CA VAL A 5 -12.88 14.54 -12.31
C VAL A 5 -13.01 16.06 -12.38
N ASP A 6 -13.36 16.67 -11.26
CA ASP A 6 -13.39 18.13 -11.14
C ASP A 6 -11.96 18.67 -10.97
N LEU A 7 -11.43 19.23 -12.04
CA LEU A 7 -10.09 19.84 -12.03
C LEU A 7 -10.05 21.12 -11.20
N THR A 8 -11.19 21.70 -10.82
CA THR A 8 -11.22 22.91 -9.99
C THR A 8 -10.56 22.70 -8.62
N LEU A 9 -10.52 21.44 -8.15
CA LEU A 9 -9.89 21.00 -6.91
C LEU A 9 -8.35 20.96 -6.97
N LEU A 10 -7.77 20.98 -8.17
CA LEU A 10 -6.33 21.04 -8.36
C LEU A 10 -5.82 22.46 -8.23
N THR A 11 -4.66 22.59 -7.60
CA THR A 11 -3.90 23.83 -7.54
C THR A 11 -3.44 24.25 -8.93
N ARG A 12 -3.10 25.54 -9.07
CA ARG A 12 -2.55 26.07 -10.32
C ARG A 12 -1.29 25.32 -10.75
N ALA A 13 -0.37 25.04 -9.82
CA ALA A 13 0.87 24.33 -10.10
C ALA A 13 0.62 22.91 -10.63
N GLU A 14 -0.36 22.19 -10.08
CA GLU A 14 -0.75 20.85 -10.54
C GLU A 14 -1.32 20.87 -11.96
N ARG A 15 -2.18 21.85 -12.27
CA ARG A 15 -2.74 21.98 -13.63
C ARG A 15 -1.68 22.39 -14.65
N GLU A 16 -0.78 23.29 -14.28
CA GLU A 16 0.33 23.72 -15.12
C GLU A 16 1.30 22.55 -15.37
N LEU A 17 1.57 21.72 -14.36
CA LEU A 17 2.40 20.53 -14.51
C LEU A 17 1.78 19.48 -15.44
N LEU A 18 0.49 19.16 -15.26
CA LEU A 18 -0.23 18.22 -16.15
C LEU A 18 -0.22 18.70 -17.60
N ARG A 19 -0.37 20.02 -17.80
CA ARG A 19 -0.30 20.61 -19.14
C ARG A 19 1.10 20.48 -19.72
N ALA A 20 2.12 20.84 -18.95
CA ALA A 20 3.52 20.76 -19.38
C ALA A 20 3.90 19.32 -19.78
N GLY A 21 3.62 18.35 -18.92
CA GLY A 21 3.97 16.95 -19.16
C GLY A 21 3.26 16.33 -20.36
N VAL A 22 2.05 16.76 -20.69
CA VAL A 22 1.31 16.29 -21.87
C VAL A 22 1.81 16.97 -23.15
N THR A 23 2.20 18.25 -23.10
CA THR A 23 2.74 18.97 -24.25
C THR A 23 4.07 18.41 -24.74
N GLU A 24 4.86 17.75 -23.88
CA GLU A 24 6.10 17.07 -24.30
C GLU A 24 5.84 16.00 -25.38
N TRP A 25 4.65 15.39 -25.38
CA TRP A 25 4.26 14.37 -26.36
C TRP A 25 3.90 14.95 -27.73
N GLU A 26 3.69 16.26 -27.87
CA GLU A 26 3.46 16.91 -29.16
C GLU A 26 4.72 16.89 -30.04
N ARG A 27 5.89 16.98 -29.39
CA ARG A 27 7.20 17.17 -30.03
C ARG A 27 7.97 15.86 -30.22
N SER A 28 7.45 14.74 -29.72
CA SER A 28 8.12 13.45 -29.80
C SER A 28 8.46 13.08 -31.24
N GLU A 29 9.74 12.76 -31.51
CA GLU A 29 10.20 12.04 -32.71
C GLU A 29 10.50 10.56 -32.35
N GLY A 30 10.43 9.63 -33.31
CA GLY A 30 10.71 8.19 -33.11
C GLY A 30 9.49 7.26 -32.91
N ASP A 31 9.69 5.94 -32.98
CA ASP A 31 8.64 4.95 -32.75
C ASP A 31 8.29 4.88 -31.25
N ARG A 32 7.03 5.20 -30.92
CA ARG A 32 6.49 5.30 -29.57
C ARG A 32 5.16 4.57 -29.44
N ASP A 33 4.91 3.57 -30.29
CA ASP A 33 3.65 2.83 -30.28
C ASP A 33 3.42 2.09 -28.95
N GLU A 34 4.49 1.69 -28.26
CA GLU A 34 4.39 1.11 -26.91
C GLU A 34 3.86 2.13 -25.88
N THR A 35 4.33 3.37 -25.92
CA THR A 35 3.83 4.43 -25.05
C THR A 35 2.40 4.85 -25.39
N ALA A 36 2.07 4.90 -26.68
CA ALA A 36 0.69 5.14 -27.12
C ALA A 36 -0.26 4.07 -26.56
N ARG A 37 0.15 2.79 -26.61
CA ARG A 37 -0.61 1.69 -26.00
C ARG A 37 -0.72 1.80 -24.48
N LEU A 38 0.34 2.20 -23.78
CA LEU A 38 0.31 2.44 -22.33
C LEU A 38 -0.68 3.55 -21.94
N LEU A 39 -0.81 4.58 -22.79
CA LEU A 39 -1.79 5.67 -22.63
C LEU A 39 -3.19 5.31 -23.17
N GLY A 40 -3.38 4.06 -23.61
CA GLY A 40 -4.67 3.53 -24.06
C GLY A 40 -5.11 4.05 -25.43
N TYR A 41 -4.16 4.35 -26.32
CA TYR A 41 -4.38 4.59 -27.75
C TYR A 41 -4.01 3.34 -28.55
N GLY A 42 -4.57 3.22 -29.77
CA GLY A 42 -4.23 2.13 -30.68
C GLY A 42 -2.84 2.30 -31.30
N ASP A 43 -2.46 3.53 -31.61
CA ASP A 43 -1.19 3.87 -32.24
C ASP A 43 -0.74 5.31 -31.91
N ARG A 44 0.48 5.65 -32.33
CA ARG A 44 1.04 6.99 -32.13
C ARG A 44 0.26 8.11 -32.85
N PRO A 45 -0.19 7.98 -34.12
CA PRO A 45 -0.99 9.02 -34.77
C PRO A 45 -2.29 9.37 -34.02
N GLU A 46 -2.97 8.38 -33.44
CA GLU A 46 -4.15 8.59 -32.61
C GLU A 46 -3.79 9.40 -31.36
N MET A 47 -2.73 9.01 -30.66
CA MET A 47 -2.22 9.75 -29.50
C MET A 47 -1.88 11.19 -29.87
N GLN A 48 -1.10 11.41 -30.94
CA GLN A 48 -0.63 12.73 -31.37
C GLN A 48 -1.79 13.67 -31.74
N SER A 49 -2.86 13.13 -32.33
CA SER A 49 -4.08 13.89 -32.63
C SER A 49 -4.85 14.30 -31.37
N ASP A 50 -4.69 13.54 -30.27
CA ASP A 50 -5.40 13.74 -29.01
C ASP A 50 -4.62 14.61 -28.00
N VAL A 51 -3.30 14.71 -28.11
CA VAL A 51 -2.45 15.49 -27.18
C VAL A 51 -2.90 16.94 -27.08
N VAL A 52 -3.23 17.59 -28.20
CA VAL A 52 -3.69 18.99 -28.23
C VAL A 52 -5.00 19.15 -27.44
N ARG A 53 -5.91 18.18 -27.55
CA ARG A 53 -7.16 18.18 -26.79
C ARG A 53 -6.85 18.02 -25.31
N LEU A 54 -6.03 17.04 -24.94
CA LEU A 54 -5.65 16.77 -23.56
C LEU A 54 -4.94 17.96 -22.91
N ALA A 55 -3.98 18.60 -23.59
CA ALA A 55 -3.27 19.77 -23.08
C ALA A 55 -4.18 20.99 -22.83
N GLY A 56 -5.34 21.05 -23.49
CA GLY A 56 -6.36 22.07 -23.26
C GLY A 56 -7.25 21.80 -22.04
N LEU A 57 -7.28 20.57 -21.51
CA LEU A 57 -8.17 20.19 -20.41
C LEU A 57 -7.83 20.87 -19.07
N PRO A 58 -6.55 20.94 -18.62
CA PRO A 58 -6.20 21.59 -17.35
C PRO A 58 -6.53 23.09 -17.29
N ALA A 59 -6.67 23.74 -18.45
CA ALA A 59 -7.07 25.15 -18.54
C ALA A 59 -8.60 25.35 -18.52
N SER A 60 -9.39 24.27 -18.55
CA SER A 60 -10.85 24.34 -18.57
C SER A 60 -11.42 24.17 -17.17
N ASP A 61 -12.47 24.93 -16.85
CA ASP A 61 -13.27 24.75 -15.63
C ASP A 61 -14.31 23.62 -15.77
N ARG A 62 -14.23 22.82 -16.84
CA ARG A 62 -15.11 21.69 -17.06
C ARG A 62 -14.52 20.44 -16.40
N PRO A 63 -15.36 19.62 -15.76
CA PRO A 63 -14.95 18.29 -15.32
C PRO A 63 -14.48 17.45 -16.51
N VAL A 64 -13.44 16.65 -16.29
CA VAL A 64 -12.85 15.78 -17.33
C VAL A 64 -13.19 14.32 -17.06
N SER A 65 -13.19 13.46 -18.07
CA SER A 65 -13.42 12.03 -17.83
C SER A 65 -12.28 11.42 -17.01
N ARG A 66 -12.57 10.42 -16.16
CA ARG A 66 -11.53 9.64 -15.47
C ARG A 66 -10.48 9.07 -16.42
N ARG A 67 -10.90 8.65 -17.62
CA ARG A 67 -10.00 8.14 -18.66
C ARG A 67 -9.02 9.21 -19.13
N ASP A 68 -9.51 10.41 -19.44
CA ASP A 68 -8.65 11.52 -19.85
C ASP A 68 -7.75 11.99 -18.70
N PHE A 69 -8.27 11.99 -17.47
CA PHE A 69 -7.47 12.32 -16.30
C PHE A 69 -6.31 11.33 -16.08
N ARG A 70 -6.56 10.02 -16.20
CA ARG A 70 -5.51 8.99 -16.12
C ARG A 70 -4.46 9.17 -17.22
N ARG A 71 -4.90 9.53 -18.44
CA ARG A 71 -3.99 9.84 -19.55
C ARG A 71 -3.12 11.06 -19.27
N LEU A 72 -3.70 12.14 -18.75
CA LEU A 72 -2.94 13.34 -18.36
C LEU A 72 -1.86 12.99 -17.33
N LEU A 73 -2.24 12.25 -16.28
CA LEU A 73 -1.33 11.87 -15.21
C LEU A 73 -0.21 10.96 -15.70
N LEU A 74 -0.56 9.86 -16.36
CA LEU A 74 0.41 8.86 -16.82
C LEU A 74 1.35 9.44 -17.89
N ALA A 75 0.84 10.30 -18.79
CA ALA A 75 1.68 10.99 -19.76
C ALA A 75 2.69 11.92 -19.08
N THR A 76 2.27 12.63 -18.04
CA THR A 76 3.14 13.51 -17.24
C THR A 76 4.21 12.69 -16.50
N GLU A 77 3.83 11.60 -15.85
CA GLU A 77 4.75 10.72 -15.12
C GLU A 77 5.78 10.08 -16.04
N LEU A 78 5.36 9.59 -17.20
CA LEU A 78 6.26 8.98 -18.18
C LEU A 78 7.22 10.00 -18.78
N ALA A 79 6.74 11.21 -19.09
CA ALA A 79 7.57 12.28 -19.64
C ALA A 79 8.66 12.70 -18.64
N PHE A 80 8.30 12.83 -17.37
CA PHE A 80 9.21 13.20 -16.29
C PHE A 80 10.16 12.08 -15.87
N ALA A 81 9.66 10.86 -15.61
CA ALA A 81 10.40 9.85 -14.86
C ALA A 81 11.17 8.85 -15.74
N SER A 82 10.90 8.80 -17.05
CA SER A 82 11.50 7.81 -17.94
C SER A 82 12.38 8.46 -19.00
N GLU A 83 13.64 8.04 -19.09
CA GLU A 83 14.51 8.38 -20.23
C GLU A 83 14.25 7.44 -21.43
N THR A 84 13.81 6.21 -21.17
CA THR A 84 13.52 5.22 -22.22
C THR A 84 12.23 5.52 -22.95
N LEU A 85 11.19 5.89 -22.19
CA LEU A 85 9.84 6.11 -22.70
C LEU A 85 9.46 7.60 -22.81
N GLY A 86 10.16 8.50 -22.09
CA GLY A 86 9.90 9.93 -22.03
C GLY A 86 11.17 10.78 -22.17
N TRP A 87 11.22 11.90 -21.44
CA TRP A 87 12.25 12.94 -21.57
C TRP A 87 12.85 13.35 -20.22
N ALA A 88 13.05 12.38 -19.31
CA ALA A 88 13.58 12.67 -17.97
C ALA A 88 14.85 13.54 -17.97
N ARG A 89 15.70 13.41 -19.00
CA ARG A 89 16.95 14.18 -19.13
C ARG A 89 16.73 15.65 -19.48
N ASP A 90 15.75 15.95 -20.33
CA ASP A 90 15.52 17.30 -20.88
C ASP A 90 14.35 18.01 -20.16
N TRP A 91 13.67 17.31 -19.24
CA TRP A 91 12.50 17.77 -18.51
C TRP A 91 12.62 19.17 -17.92
N GLU A 92 13.68 19.43 -17.15
CA GLU A 92 13.88 20.74 -16.52
C GLU A 92 14.12 21.85 -17.56
N ALA A 93 14.80 21.52 -18.67
CA ALA A 93 15.07 22.47 -19.74
C ALA A 93 13.81 22.81 -20.54
N ASP A 94 12.95 21.82 -20.80
CA ASP A 94 11.77 21.97 -21.65
C ASP A 94 10.56 22.54 -20.89
N THR A 95 10.41 22.16 -19.61
CA THR A 95 9.25 22.54 -18.79
C THR A 95 9.54 23.68 -17.82
N GLY A 96 10.81 23.90 -17.46
CA GLY A 96 11.23 24.82 -16.41
C GLY A 96 10.98 24.33 -14.98
N TYR A 97 10.50 23.09 -14.80
CA TYR A 97 10.33 22.47 -13.49
C TYR A 97 11.56 21.66 -13.11
N THR A 98 12.13 21.93 -11.93
CA THR A 98 13.17 21.08 -11.36
C THR A 98 12.61 19.70 -11.00
N ASP A 99 13.47 18.69 -10.89
CA ASP A 99 13.08 17.36 -10.39
C ASP A 99 12.38 17.44 -9.03
N HIS A 100 12.92 18.26 -8.13
CA HIS A 100 12.39 18.44 -6.77
C HIS A 100 10.96 19.01 -6.80
N ASP A 101 10.73 20.06 -7.59
CA ASP A 101 9.42 20.70 -7.70
C ASP A 101 8.43 19.78 -8.40
N THR A 102 8.88 19.05 -9.42
CA THR A 102 8.06 18.08 -10.15
C THR A 102 7.61 16.95 -9.24
N VAL A 103 8.51 16.34 -8.46
CA VAL A 103 8.14 15.28 -7.51
C VAL A 103 7.18 15.80 -6.45
N THR A 104 7.43 17.00 -5.92
CA THR A 104 6.58 17.60 -4.88
C THR A 104 5.15 17.81 -5.39
N VAL A 105 5.00 18.37 -6.59
CA VAL A 105 3.70 18.62 -7.20
C VAL A 105 3.03 17.31 -7.64
N LEU A 106 3.76 16.36 -8.22
CA LEU A 106 3.23 15.04 -8.61
C LEU A 106 2.72 14.27 -7.40
N ARG A 107 3.42 14.31 -6.25
CA ARG A 107 2.98 13.62 -5.03
C ARG A 107 1.69 14.22 -4.48
N GLY A 108 1.59 15.54 -4.40
CA GLY A 108 0.35 16.22 -4.01
C GLY A 108 -0.82 15.93 -4.96
N LEU A 109 -0.53 15.79 -6.26
CA LEU A 109 -1.51 15.42 -7.27
C LEU A 109 -1.94 13.96 -7.08
N GLN A 110 -1.01 13.02 -6.92
CA GLN A 110 -1.28 11.60 -6.70
C GLN A 110 -2.07 11.34 -5.41
N GLU A 111 -1.79 12.07 -4.32
CA GLU A 111 -2.53 11.98 -3.06
C GLU A 111 -3.98 12.46 -3.22
N ARG A 112 -4.19 13.58 -3.90
CA ARG A 112 -5.55 14.09 -4.20
C ARG A 112 -6.30 13.20 -5.17
N VAL A 113 -5.60 12.63 -6.13
CA VAL A 113 -6.12 11.72 -7.14
C VAL A 113 -6.40 10.35 -6.55
N ALA A 114 -5.67 9.90 -5.54
CA ALA A 114 -6.02 8.68 -4.81
C ALA A 114 -7.45 8.80 -4.22
N GLY A 115 -7.86 10.00 -3.80
CA GLY A 115 -9.25 10.29 -3.42
C GLY A 115 -10.28 10.32 -4.57
N ILE A 116 -9.86 10.52 -5.83
CA ILE A 116 -10.75 10.76 -6.99
C ILE A 116 -10.77 9.57 -7.98
N VAL A 117 -9.62 8.96 -8.26
CA VAL A 117 -9.42 7.80 -9.16
C VAL A 117 -9.74 6.48 -8.48
N TYR A 118 -9.50 6.37 -7.16
CA TYR A 118 -10.07 5.29 -6.33
C TYR A 118 -11.36 5.73 -5.65
N GLY A 119 -12.05 6.74 -6.22
CA GLY A 119 -13.20 7.38 -5.61
C GLY A 119 -14.14 6.38 -4.95
N VAL A 120 -14.62 6.79 -3.78
CA VAL A 120 -15.61 6.18 -2.88
C VAL A 120 -16.82 5.52 -3.59
N GLU A 121 -16.99 5.73 -4.89
CA GLU A 121 -18.12 5.33 -5.73
C GLU A 121 -17.91 4.11 -6.64
N ASP A 122 -16.68 3.58 -6.86
CA ASP A 122 -16.51 2.32 -7.63
C ASP A 122 -16.92 1.06 -6.82
N ARG A 123 -17.55 1.27 -5.65
CA ARG A 123 -18.13 0.22 -4.80
C ARG A 123 -19.59 -0.11 -5.10
N LEU A 124 -20.24 0.57 -6.05
CA LEU A 124 -21.69 0.47 -6.21
C LEU A 124 -22.13 0.25 -7.65
N VAL A 125 -21.73 -0.86 -8.27
CA VAL A 125 -22.61 -1.58 -9.21
C VAL A 125 -22.41 -3.09 -9.08
N GLU A 126 -22.84 -3.66 -7.97
CA GLU A 126 -23.58 -4.92 -7.94
C GLU A 126 -24.42 -4.89 -6.66
N ASN A 127 -25.72 -5.12 -6.78
CA ASN A 127 -26.73 -4.80 -5.76
C ASN A 127 -26.37 -5.30 -4.35
N GLY A 128 -25.86 -4.41 -3.50
CA GLY A 128 -25.54 -4.64 -2.09
C GLY A 128 -24.95 -3.38 -1.44
N PRO A 129 -24.98 -3.26 -0.10
CA PRO A 129 -24.28 -2.16 0.58
C PRO A 129 -22.79 -2.16 0.19
N PRO A 130 -22.13 -0.99 0.13
CA PRO A 130 -20.73 -0.90 -0.28
C PRO A 130 -19.88 -1.79 0.65
N VAL A 131 -19.14 -2.75 0.08
CA VAL A 131 -18.27 -3.65 0.85
C VAL A 131 -17.20 -2.79 1.53
N PRO A 132 -17.14 -2.66 2.86
CA PRO A 132 -16.21 -1.77 3.54
C PRO A 132 -14.74 -2.11 3.21
N PRO A 133 -13.80 -1.14 3.29
CA PRO A 133 -12.40 -1.43 2.99
C PRO A 133 -11.86 -2.41 4.03
N ALA A 134 -11.06 -3.37 3.57
CA ALA A 134 -10.44 -4.33 4.46
C ALA A 134 -9.38 -3.70 5.37
N TRP A 135 -8.95 -2.48 5.05
CA TRP A 135 -8.03 -1.66 5.82
C TRP A 135 -8.61 -0.27 6.01
N GLU A 136 -8.64 0.22 7.24
CA GLU A 136 -9.05 1.58 7.58
C GLU A 136 -7.95 2.23 8.44
N PRO A 137 -7.40 3.40 8.06
CA PRO A 137 -6.43 4.10 8.88
C PRO A 137 -7.03 4.50 10.24
N ILE A 138 -6.30 4.25 11.32
CA ILE A 138 -6.64 4.77 12.64
C ILE A 138 -6.12 6.21 12.73
N SER A 139 -6.98 7.16 13.07
CA SER A 139 -6.55 8.57 13.20
C SER A 139 -5.41 8.69 14.22
N MET A 140 -4.39 9.48 13.89
CA MET A 140 -3.26 9.75 14.78
C MET A 140 -3.72 10.33 16.13
N ASP A 141 -4.83 11.07 16.14
CA ASP A 141 -5.40 11.66 17.37
C ASP A 141 -5.92 10.61 18.37
N VAL A 142 -6.14 9.37 17.93
CA VAL A 142 -6.64 8.27 18.78
C VAL A 142 -5.68 7.09 18.83
N ASP A 143 -4.51 7.18 18.19
CA ASP A 143 -3.56 6.06 18.10
C ASP A 143 -2.97 5.71 19.47
N ASP A 144 -2.76 6.71 20.33
CA ASP A 144 -2.32 6.54 21.72
C ASP A 144 -3.27 5.63 22.54
N ALA A 145 -4.57 5.58 22.18
CA ALA A 145 -5.53 4.70 22.84
C ALA A 145 -5.25 3.20 22.61
N TYR A 146 -4.45 2.86 21.60
CA TYR A 146 -4.01 1.49 21.32
C TYR A 146 -2.55 1.27 21.72
N TRP A 147 -1.67 2.25 21.50
CA TRP A 147 -0.27 2.15 21.90
C TRP A 147 -0.09 2.10 23.41
N ASP A 148 -0.75 2.97 24.19
CA ASP A 148 -0.56 3.02 25.64
C ASP A 148 -0.91 1.69 26.34
N PRO A 149 -2.07 1.06 26.06
CA PRO A 149 -2.37 -0.26 26.62
C PRO A 149 -1.40 -1.34 26.14
N PHE A 150 -0.92 -1.27 24.89
CA PHE A 150 0.05 -2.22 24.37
C PHE A 150 1.40 -2.12 25.10
N TYR A 151 1.93 -0.89 25.25
CA TYR A 151 3.15 -0.63 26.01
C TYR A 151 3.05 -1.16 27.44
N GLN A 152 1.92 -0.93 28.11
CA GLN A 152 1.71 -1.34 29.49
C GLN A 152 1.55 -2.86 29.63
N ARG A 153 0.70 -3.47 28.81
CA ARG A 153 0.35 -4.89 28.91
C ARG A 153 1.51 -5.80 28.56
N PHE A 154 2.22 -5.49 27.48
CA PHE A 154 3.32 -6.31 26.97
C PHE A 154 4.68 -5.80 27.42
N ASN A 155 4.74 -4.70 28.18
CA ASN A 155 5.98 -4.07 28.62
C ASN A 155 6.94 -3.87 27.42
N PHE A 156 6.39 -3.29 26.34
CA PHE A 156 7.07 -3.16 25.06
C PHE A 156 8.28 -2.22 25.17
N ARG A 157 9.44 -2.72 24.75
CA ARG A 157 10.76 -2.08 24.84
C ARG A 157 11.45 -2.21 23.46
N PRO A 158 11.12 -1.33 22.50
CA PRO A 158 11.69 -1.39 21.16
C PRO A 158 13.21 -1.23 21.22
N SER A 159 13.94 -2.10 20.52
CA SER A 159 15.39 -2.08 20.43
C SER A 159 15.89 -2.87 19.22
N MET A 160 16.89 -2.31 18.54
CA MET A 160 17.60 -2.98 17.44
C MET A 160 18.71 -3.93 17.93
N TYR A 161 18.92 -4.03 19.25
CA TYR A 161 20.06 -4.75 19.82
C TYR A 161 19.73 -5.57 21.07
N GLN A 162 18.54 -5.40 21.65
CA GLN A 162 18.12 -6.06 22.88
C GLN A 162 16.78 -6.77 22.63
N TRP A 163 16.70 -8.02 23.05
CA TRP A 163 15.55 -8.89 22.85
C TRP A 163 15.31 -9.73 24.10
N PRO A 164 14.06 -10.16 24.36
CA PRO A 164 12.85 -9.87 23.58
C PRO A 164 12.35 -8.44 23.81
N ALA A 165 11.67 -7.87 22.80
CA ALA A 165 11.12 -6.51 22.87
C ALA A 165 9.78 -6.45 23.64
N ILE A 166 9.13 -7.59 23.90
CA ILE A 166 7.93 -7.68 24.72
C ILE A 166 8.09 -8.77 25.78
N THR A 167 7.32 -8.66 26.85
CA THR A 167 6.94 -9.82 27.66
C THR A 167 5.94 -10.64 26.85
N GLU A 168 6.39 -11.77 26.30
CA GLU A 168 5.53 -12.65 25.48
C GLU A 168 4.35 -13.17 26.33
N PRO A 169 3.10 -13.03 25.84
CA PRO A 169 1.91 -13.45 26.58
C PRO A 169 1.75 -14.97 26.62
N GLU A 170 0.85 -15.47 27.48
CA GLU A 170 0.52 -16.89 27.56
C GLU A 170 -0.91 -17.14 27.03
N PRO A 171 -1.13 -18.12 26.14
CA PRO A 171 -0.12 -18.94 25.46
C PRO A 171 0.53 -18.20 24.27
N SER A 172 1.81 -18.46 24.02
CA SER A 172 2.54 -17.97 22.84
C SER A 172 3.60 -18.93 22.33
N VAL A 173 3.90 -18.82 21.04
CA VAL A 173 5.03 -19.48 20.39
C VAL A 173 5.72 -18.46 19.47
N THR A 174 7.02 -18.32 19.64
CA THR A 174 7.85 -17.43 18.83
C THR A 174 8.64 -18.21 17.81
N ILE A 175 8.35 -17.95 16.53
CA ILE A 175 8.97 -18.58 15.38
C ILE A 175 10.23 -17.83 14.99
N ASP A 176 11.30 -18.57 14.68
CA ASP A 176 12.53 -18.02 14.12
C ASP A 176 12.38 -17.86 12.61
N LEU A 177 12.45 -16.61 12.14
CA LEU A 177 12.41 -16.25 10.72
C LEU A 177 13.81 -16.13 10.11
N GLY A 178 14.88 -16.35 10.89
CA GLY A 178 16.27 -16.34 10.43
C GLY A 178 16.49 -17.07 9.10
N PRO A 179 15.96 -18.29 8.90
CA PRO A 179 16.10 -19.02 7.63
C PRO A 179 15.55 -18.28 6.40
N ILE A 180 14.55 -17.39 6.55
CA ILE A 180 14.03 -16.56 5.45
C ILE A 180 14.97 -15.37 5.21
N PHE A 181 15.36 -14.67 6.28
CA PHE A 181 16.24 -13.50 6.21
C PHE A 181 17.63 -13.81 5.65
N ASP A 182 18.15 -15.01 5.92
CA ASP A 182 19.47 -15.45 5.45
C ASP A 182 19.41 -16.08 4.03
N ALA A 183 18.22 -16.20 3.44
CA ALA A 183 18.05 -16.80 2.13
C ALA A 183 18.36 -15.82 0.97
N GLY A 184 18.51 -16.36 -0.24
CA GLY A 184 18.62 -15.56 -1.45
C GLY A 184 17.34 -14.78 -1.76
N HIS A 185 17.43 -13.73 -2.60
CA HIS A 185 16.32 -12.81 -2.86
C HIS A 185 14.98 -13.48 -3.24
N ALA A 186 15.01 -14.51 -4.09
CA ALA A 186 13.81 -15.21 -4.52
C ALA A 186 13.16 -15.99 -3.36
N GLN A 187 13.97 -16.68 -2.56
CA GLN A 187 13.52 -17.45 -1.40
C GLN A 187 13.05 -16.53 -0.27
N PHE A 188 13.70 -15.38 -0.08
CA PHE A 188 13.25 -14.33 0.84
C PHE A 188 11.85 -13.84 0.47
N GLY A 189 11.64 -13.44 -0.79
CA GLY A 189 10.34 -12.96 -1.26
C GLY A 189 9.24 -14.03 -1.10
N ALA A 190 9.53 -15.27 -1.53
CA ALA A 190 8.59 -16.37 -1.39
C ALA A 190 8.27 -16.70 0.08
N GLY A 191 9.27 -16.71 0.95
CA GLY A 191 9.11 -16.96 2.38
C GLY A 191 8.30 -15.87 3.08
N ALA A 192 8.58 -14.60 2.81
CA ALA A 192 7.83 -13.47 3.34
C ALA A 192 6.35 -13.49 2.89
N SER A 193 6.10 -13.74 1.60
CA SER A 193 4.73 -13.92 1.09
C SER A 193 4.02 -15.10 1.75
N ALA A 194 4.71 -16.24 1.94
CA ALA A 194 4.14 -17.40 2.60
C ALA A 194 3.71 -17.10 4.05
N ILE A 195 4.53 -16.36 4.82
CA ILE A 195 4.16 -15.92 6.18
C ILE A 195 2.87 -15.10 6.17
N ASN A 196 2.78 -14.10 5.29
CA ASN A 196 1.59 -13.26 5.18
C ASN A 196 0.35 -14.07 4.79
N SER A 197 0.47 -14.98 3.82
CA SER A 197 -0.65 -15.82 3.37
C SER A 197 -1.10 -16.82 4.45
N LEU A 198 -0.17 -17.47 5.15
CA LEU A 198 -0.50 -18.41 6.23
C LEU A 198 -1.15 -17.70 7.41
N ALA A 199 -0.66 -16.51 7.76
CA ALA A 199 -1.29 -15.67 8.78
C ALA A 199 -2.72 -15.31 8.38
N LEU A 200 -2.96 -14.84 7.15
CA LEU A 200 -4.31 -14.54 6.66
C LEU A 200 -5.25 -15.76 6.72
N VAL A 201 -4.77 -16.94 6.28
CA VAL A 201 -5.54 -18.19 6.38
C VAL A 201 -5.89 -18.50 7.83
N ALA A 202 -4.95 -18.35 8.77
CA ALA A 202 -5.22 -18.62 10.18
C ALA A 202 -6.20 -17.60 10.78
N LEU A 203 -6.04 -16.32 10.49
CA LEU A 203 -6.93 -15.25 10.95
C LEU A 203 -8.37 -15.45 10.46
N THR A 204 -8.57 -15.83 9.20
CA THR A 204 -9.91 -16.12 8.65
C THR A 204 -10.55 -17.41 9.22
N ARG A 205 -9.77 -18.31 9.82
CA ARG A 205 -10.31 -19.51 10.48
C ARG A 205 -10.68 -19.26 11.93
N VAL A 206 -9.95 -18.36 12.58
CA VAL A 206 -10.03 -18.13 14.02
C VAL A 206 -11.02 -17.02 14.37
N LEU A 207 -11.07 -15.96 13.56
CA LEU A 207 -11.88 -14.79 13.83
C LEU A 207 -13.26 -14.91 13.19
N GLY A 208 -14.24 -14.14 13.68
CA GLY A 208 -15.52 -14.00 13.00
C GLY A 208 -15.41 -13.17 11.72
N SER A 209 -16.38 -13.30 10.81
CA SER A 209 -16.42 -12.53 9.55
C SER A 209 -16.38 -11.02 9.76
N ASP A 210 -16.96 -10.56 10.87
CA ASP A 210 -17.14 -9.13 11.19
C ASP A 210 -16.07 -8.63 12.18
N THR A 211 -15.13 -9.49 12.57
CA THR A 211 -14.07 -9.15 13.53
C THR A 211 -12.93 -8.44 12.82
N SER A 212 -12.62 -7.24 13.30
CA SER A 212 -11.41 -6.51 12.91
C SER A 212 -10.27 -6.75 13.88
N LEU A 213 -9.05 -6.51 13.40
CA LEU A 213 -7.84 -6.41 14.18
C LEU A 213 -7.37 -4.96 14.21
N VAL A 214 -6.71 -4.57 15.29
CA VAL A 214 -5.86 -3.39 15.37
C VAL A 214 -4.48 -3.80 14.89
N VAL A 215 -3.95 -3.08 13.93
CA VAL A 215 -2.62 -3.27 13.37
C VAL A 215 -1.78 -2.05 13.72
N LEU A 216 -0.78 -2.26 14.57
CA LEU A 216 0.15 -1.23 14.99
C LEU A 216 1.44 -1.36 14.19
N ASP A 217 1.90 -0.24 13.65
CA ASP A 217 3.14 -0.11 12.90
C ASP A 217 4.00 0.95 13.60
N TRP A 218 5.10 0.53 14.22
CA TRP A 218 5.83 1.38 15.16
C TRP A 218 6.37 2.64 14.45
N GLN A 219 6.03 3.82 14.99
CA GLN A 219 6.31 5.14 14.39
C GLN A 219 5.64 5.44 13.04
N HIS A 220 4.70 4.60 12.60
CA HIS A 220 4.00 4.74 11.33
C HIS A 220 2.47 4.68 11.53
N GLN A 221 1.74 4.77 10.43
CA GLN A 221 0.28 4.74 10.42
C GLN A 221 -0.26 3.40 10.94
N SER A 222 -1.06 3.43 12.01
CA SER A 222 -1.82 2.28 12.48
C SER A 222 -3.09 2.05 11.67
N TYR A 223 -3.60 0.82 11.63
CA TYR A 223 -4.78 0.47 10.86
C TYR A 223 -5.74 -0.42 11.64
N ARG A 224 -7.00 -0.37 11.24
CA ARG A 224 -7.97 -1.42 11.49
C ARG A 224 -8.02 -2.35 10.27
N PHE A 225 -7.98 -3.65 10.51
CA PHE A 225 -7.87 -4.67 9.47
C PHE A 225 -8.97 -5.73 9.58
N TRP A 226 -9.65 -6.06 8.48
CA TRP A 226 -10.66 -7.12 8.41
C TRP A 226 -10.18 -8.27 7.52
N PRO A 227 -9.66 -9.37 8.12
CA PRO A 227 -9.06 -10.48 7.36
C PRO A 227 -10.01 -11.11 6.35
N HIS A 228 -11.29 -11.27 6.70
CA HIS A 228 -12.30 -11.87 5.82
C HIS A 228 -12.60 -11.02 4.59
N LEU A 229 -12.71 -9.70 4.78
CA LEU A 229 -12.90 -8.77 3.66
C LEU A 229 -11.67 -8.75 2.76
N PHE A 230 -10.48 -8.74 3.36
CA PHE A 230 -9.21 -8.76 2.64
C PHE A 230 -9.06 -10.00 1.76
N ALA A 231 -9.36 -11.18 2.31
CA ALA A 231 -9.25 -12.46 1.61
C ALA A 231 -10.19 -12.57 0.39
N CYS A 232 -11.25 -11.77 0.34
CA CYS A 232 -12.21 -11.74 -0.77
C CYS A 232 -11.89 -10.68 -1.83
N GLN A 233 -10.84 -9.86 -1.66
CA GLN A 233 -10.47 -8.87 -2.65
C GLN A 233 -9.79 -9.52 -3.87
N PRO A 234 -10.07 -9.03 -5.10
CA PRO A 234 -9.52 -9.61 -6.32
C PRO A 234 -8.01 -9.37 -6.49
N ASP A 235 -7.47 -8.29 -5.92
CA ASP A 235 -6.04 -7.97 -5.90
C ASP A 235 -5.68 -7.35 -4.53
N PRO A 236 -5.57 -8.18 -3.47
CA PRO A 236 -5.43 -7.70 -2.10
C PRO A 236 -4.04 -7.09 -1.86
N GLN A 237 -3.98 -5.80 -1.55
CA GLN A 237 -2.75 -5.10 -1.19
C GLN A 237 -2.65 -4.87 0.31
N TRP A 238 -1.58 -5.36 0.93
CA TRP A 238 -1.31 -5.16 2.36
C TRP A 238 -0.94 -3.71 2.63
N ALA A 239 -1.62 -3.05 3.57
CA ALA A 239 -1.17 -1.77 4.10
C ALA A 239 0.08 -1.95 4.98
N THR A 240 0.04 -2.96 5.87
CA THR A 240 1.17 -3.42 6.68
C THR A 240 1.20 -4.95 6.64
N THR A 241 2.37 -5.57 6.51
CA THR A 241 2.49 -7.04 6.43
C THR A 241 2.66 -7.69 7.81
N VAL A 242 2.33 -8.98 7.93
CA VAL A 242 2.61 -9.77 9.14
C VAL A 242 4.10 -10.11 9.25
N PHE A 243 4.76 -10.36 8.11
CA PHE A 243 6.21 -10.54 8.06
C PHE A 243 6.91 -9.22 8.44
N PRO A 244 7.76 -9.19 9.49
CA PRO A 244 8.35 -7.97 10.01
C PRO A 244 9.59 -7.58 9.21
N ASN A 245 9.42 -6.94 8.05
CA ASN A 245 10.53 -6.46 7.24
C ASN A 245 10.74 -4.94 7.42
N GLY A 246 11.56 -4.57 8.41
CA GLY A 246 12.02 -3.19 8.60
C GLY A 246 11.51 -2.53 9.87
N ASP A 247 10.32 -2.89 10.34
CA ASP A 247 9.74 -2.34 11.58
C ASP A 247 9.00 -3.38 12.43
N TYR A 248 8.56 -2.98 13.63
CA TYR A 248 7.67 -3.75 14.48
C TYR A 248 6.24 -3.69 13.95
N TYR A 249 5.75 -4.83 13.47
CA TYR A 249 4.37 -4.99 13.01
C TYR A 249 3.60 -5.85 14.01
N ILE A 250 2.52 -5.29 14.56
CA ILE A 250 1.73 -5.96 15.59
C ILE A 250 0.29 -6.06 15.11
N PHE A 251 -0.25 -7.28 15.07
CA PHE A 251 -1.66 -7.55 14.74
C PHE A 251 -2.35 -8.04 16.00
N LEU A 252 -3.41 -7.37 16.45
CA LEU A 252 -4.06 -7.63 17.73
C LEU A 252 -5.58 -7.61 17.61
N THR A 253 -6.28 -8.47 18.32
CA THR A 253 -7.68 -8.23 18.67
C THR A 253 -7.80 -6.99 19.56
N GLU A 254 -8.95 -6.31 19.58
CA GLU A 254 -9.13 -5.08 20.38
C GLU A 254 -8.86 -5.30 21.88
N ASP A 255 -9.16 -6.50 22.40
CA ASP A 255 -8.91 -6.89 23.78
C ASP A 255 -7.45 -7.35 24.05
N MET A 256 -6.61 -7.36 23.01
CA MET A 256 -5.21 -7.75 23.02
C MET A 256 -4.95 -9.17 23.54
N THR A 257 -5.91 -10.08 23.39
CA THR A 257 -5.78 -11.47 23.84
C THR A 257 -5.21 -12.41 22.78
N THR A 258 -5.35 -12.05 21.50
CA THR A 258 -4.93 -12.88 20.36
C THR A 258 -4.24 -12.01 19.30
N GLY A 259 -3.16 -12.51 18.72
CA GLY A 259 -2.43 -11.72 17.74
C GLY A 259 -1.05 -12.22 17.35
N THR A 260 -0.31 -11.37 16.63
CA THR A 260 1.09 -11.59 16.28
C THR A 260 1.93 -10.36 16.58
N PHE A 261 3.16 -10.58 17.04
CA PHE A 261 4.18 -9.56 17.22
C PHE A 261 5.41 -9.90 16.37
N GLY A 262 5.63 -9.11 15.32
CA GLY A 262 6.76 -9.25 14.42
C GLY A 262 7.94 -8.38 14.86
N HIS A 263 9.13 -8.98 14.96
CA HIS A 263 10.37 -8.29 15.32
C HIS A 263 11.40 -8.41 14.20
N PRO A 264 11.75 -7.32 13.50
CA PRO A 264 12.56 -7.39 12.28
C PRO A 264 14.03 -7.70 12.60
N TRP A 265 14.57 -7.08 13.64
CA TRP A 265 15.98 -7.25 14.02
C TRP A 265 16.26 -8.57 14.77
N GLU A 266 15.35 -9.00 15.65
CA GLU A 266 15.43 -10.34 16.25
C GLU A 266 15.12 -11.46 15.22
N ARG A 267 14.46 -11.07 14.11
CA ARG A 267 14.01 -11.93 13.01
C ARG A 267 13.03 -12.99 13.50
N THR A 268 11.99 -12.54 14.19
CA THR A 268 11.02 -13.44 14.82
C THR A 268 9.59 -13.00 14.61
N LEU A 269 8.68 -13.97 14.67
CA LEU A 269 7.24 -13.76 14.75
C LEU A 269 6.71 -14.47 15.99
N CYS A 270 6.31 -13.71 17.01
CA CYS A 270 5.59 -14.23 18.17
C CYS A 270 4.11 -14.34 17.81
N VAL A 271 3.55 -15.54 17.89
CA VAL A 271 2.12 -15.81 17.71
C VAL A 271 1.52 -16.11 19.08
N PHE A 272 0.41 -15.47 19.44
CA PHE A 272 -0.20 -15.65 20.76
C PHE A 272 -1.72 -15.66 20.74
N GLY A 273 -2.29 -16.18 21.83
CA GLY A 273 -3.71 -16.46 21.98
C GLY A 273 -4.06 -17.85 21.44
N GLU A 274 -4.68 -18.67 22.29
CA GLU A 274 -4.87 -20.11 22.06
C GLU A 274 -5.45 -20.45 20.67
N PRO A 275 -6.52 -19.80 20.19
CA PRO A 275 -7.08 -20.14 18.88
C PRO A 275 -6.10 -19.91 17.71
N LEU A 276 -5.32 -18.84 17.77
CA LEU A 276 -4.36 -18.50 16.72
C LEU A 276 -3.10 -19.32 16.82
N VAL A 277 -2.60 -19.57 18.03
CA VAL A 277 -1.47 -20.48 18.29
C VAL A 277 -1.77 -21.86 17.71
N SER A 278 -2.90 -22.46 18.08
CA SER A 278 -3.31 -23.79 17.61
C SER A 278 -3.52 -23.89 16.10
N THR A 279 -3.81 -22.77 15.42
CA THR A 279 -4.06 -22.75 13.97
C THR A 279 -2.81 -22.41 13.14
N LEU A 280 -2.09 -21.34 13.50
CA LEU A 280 -1.00 -20.79 12.71
C LEU A 280 0.33 -21.49 12.98
N VAL A 281 0.65 -21.79 14.24
CA VAL A 281 1.96 -22.34 14.61
C VAL A 281 2.27 -23.64 13.86
N PRO A 282 1.37 -24.64 13.77
CA PRO A 282 1.66 -25.87 13.02
C PRO A 282 1.98 -25.64 11.54
N MET A 283 1.37 -24.61 10.92
CA MET A 283 1.66 -24.24 9.54
C MET A 283 3.07 -23.67 9.40
N LEU A 284 3.48 -22.80 10.32
CA LEU A 284 4.79 -22.17 10.32
C LEU A 284 5.91 -23.17 10.67
N THR A 285 5.70 -24.00 11.70
CA THR A 285 6.70 -24.95 12.17
C THR A 285 6.89 -26.16 11.26
N SER A 286 6.10 -26.26 10.19
CA SER A 286 6.32 -27.28 9.15
C SER A 286 7.61 -27.00 8.33
N TRP A 287 8.14 -25.78 8.37
CA TRP A 287 9.34 -25.39 7.63
C TRP A 287 10.24 -24.37 8.36
N LEU A 288 9.82 -23.84 9.51
CA LEU A 288 10.60 -22.91 10.33
C LEU A 288 10.85 -23.44 11.75
N PRO A 289 11.98 -23.08 12.38
CA PRO A 289 12.26 -23.45 13.76
C PRO A 289 11.43 -22.62 14.75
N ILE A 290 11.14 -23.24 15.90
CA ILE A 290 10.64 -22.52 17.08
C ILE A 290 11.83 -21.93 17.82
N LYS A 291 11.76 -20.65 18.17
CA LYS A 291 12.75 -19.96 18.99
C LYS A 291 12.41 -20.01 20.48
N ARG A 292 11.15 -19.74 20.81
CA ARG A 292 10.64 -19.72 22.20
C ARG A 292 9.20 -20.20 22.25
N THR A 293 8.79 -20.65 23.43
CA THR A 293 7.43 -21.10 23.69
C THR A 293 7.05 -20.77 25.13
N THR A 294 5.80 -20.34 25.29
CA THR A 294 5.15 -20.13 26.57
C THR A 294 3.80 -20.82 26.46
N LEU A 295 3.80 -22.14 26.63
CA LEU A 295 2.62 -22.99 26.68
C LEU A 295 2.47 -23.45 28.14
N GLU A 296 1.28 -23.33 28.72
CA GLU A 296 0.98 -23.98 30.01
C GLU A 296 1.01 -25.51 29.89
#